data_AF-A0AA46CBN2-F1
#
_entry.id   AF-A0AA46CBN2-F1
#
_cell.length_a   1.000
_cell.length_b   1.000
_cell.length_c   1.000
_cell.angle_alpha   90.00
_cell.angle_beta   90.00
_cell.angle_gamma   90.00
#
_symmetry.space_group_name_H-M   'P 1'
#
loop_
_entity.id
_entity.type
_entity.pdbx_description
1 polymer ?
#
loop_
_entity_poly.entity_id
_entity_poly.type
_entity_poly.pdbx_seq_one_letter_code
_entity_poly.pdbx_strand_id
1 'polypeptide(L)'
;MYRRLFYWLVVAIAGAISTQAVAQNIVQYLPEPLLMNGSDLVPACRRAAETHYLAQGASIYNWTASYHDRGDGLYVDGRLRANGNTVSVHCSATRGARERDLIMNIDETGG
;
A
#
# COMPACT_ATOMS: atom_id res chain seq x y z
N MET A 1 -13.48 47.58 -70.57
CA MET A 1 -14.90 47.51 -70.16
C MET A 1 -15.21 46.05 -69.81
N TYR A 2 -14.75 45.53 -68.68
CA TYR A 2 -15.40 45.52 -67.35
C TYR A 2 -16.84 45.01 -67.33
N ARG A 3 -17.02 43.74 -66.93
CA ARG A 3 -18.03 43.38 -65.92
C ARG A 3 -17.59 42.15 -65.12
N ARG A 4 -16.77 42.45 -64.11
CA ARG A 4 -16.51 41.60 -62.94
C ARG A 4 -17.81 41.48 -62.13
N LEU A 5 -18.07 40.31 -61.55
CA LEU A 5 -18.75 40.16 -60.26
C LEU A 5 -18.51 38.73 -59.76
N PHE A 6 -17.92 38.65 -58.56
CA PHE A 6 -18.11 37.61 -57.53
C PHE A 6 -17.77 36.16 -57.91
N TYR A 7 -16.96 35.41 -57.16
CA TYR A 7 -17.10 35.20 -55.73
C TYR A 7 -15.79 34.62 -55.17
N TRP A 8 -15.47 35.06 -53.96
CA TRP A 8 -14.42 34.55 -53.09
C TRP A 8 -14.53 33.05 -52.85
N LEU A 9 -13.40 32.34 -52.81
CA LEU A 9 -13.29 31.16 -51.94
C LEU A 9 -11.85 30.97 -51.46
N VAL A 10 -11.58 31.57 -50.31
CA VAL A 10 -10.42 31.27 -49.47
C VAL A 10 -10.68 29.92 -48.84
N VAL A 11 -9.98 28.88 -49.29
CA VAL A 11 -9.97 27.57 -48.60
C VAL A 11 -8.90 27.64 -47.51
N ALA A 12 -9.31 28.03 -46.31
CA ALA A 12 -8.48 27.91 -45.11
C ALA A 12 -8.51 26.44 -44.66
N ILE A 13 -7.44 25.70 -44.94
CA ILE A 13 -7.26 24.34 -44.44
C ILE A 13 -6.81 24.45 -42.97
N ALA A 14 -7.77 24.49 -42.06
CA ALA A 14 -7.51 24.34 -40.64
C ALA A 14 -7.15 22.86 -40.37
N GLY A 15 -5.85 22.55 -40.39
CA GLY A 15 -5.34 21.25 -39.95
C GLY A 15 -5.58 21.07 -38.46
N ALA A 16 -6.54 20.22 -38.09
CA ALA A 16 -6.75 19.79 -36.72
C ALA A 16 -5.57 18.90 -36.29
N ILE A 17 -4.65 19.47 -35.52
CA ILE A 17 -3.56 18.71 -34.89
C ILE A 17 -4.13 18.12 -33.59
N SER A 18 -4.54 16.86 -33.63
CA SER A 18 -5.01 16.13 -32.45
C SER A 18 -3.81 15.87 -31.52
N THR A 19 -3.63 16.69 -30.48
CA THR A 19 -2.65 16.42 -29.44
C THR A 19 -3.10 15.23 -28.60
N GLN A 20 -2.43 14.09 -28.76
CA GLN A 20 -2.66 12.90 -27.95
C GLN A 20 -2.03 13.14 -26.57
N ALA A 21 -2.85 13.34 -25.54
CA ALA A 21 -2.37 13.42 -24.17
C ALA A 21 -1.90 12.02 -23.73
N VAL A 22 -0.59 11.80 -23.71
CA VAL A 22 0.00 10.59 -23.12
C VAL A 22 -0.09 10.74 -21.61
N ALA A 23 -1.03 10.03 -20.98
CA ALA A 23 -1.10 9.92 -19.54
C ALA A 23 0.17 9.22 -19.03
N GLN A 24 1.13 10.00 -18.53
CA GLN A 24 2.33 9.46 -17.92
C GLN A 24 1.96 8.88 -16.56
N ASN A 25 1.85 7.54 -16.50
CA ASN A 25 1.69 6.83 -15.25
C ASN A 25 3.01 6.92 -14.47
N ILE A 26 3.17 7.97 -13.67
CA ILE A 26 4.29 8.09 -12.73
C ILE A 26 4.02 7.08 -11.63
N VAL A 27 4.61 5.89 -11.75
CA VAL A 27 4.71 4.94 -10.64
C VAL A 27 5.62 5.60 -9.60
N GLN A 28 5.04 6.24 -8.58
CA GLN A 28 5.80 6.75 -7.45
C GLN A 28 6.38 5.55 -6.71
N TYR A 29 7.68 5.31 -6.89
CA TYR A 29 8.41 4.30 -6.14
C TYR A 29 8.62 4.84 -4.72
N LEU A 30 7.63 4.65 -3.85
CA LEU A 30 7.78 5.02 -2.45
C LEU A 30 8.79 4.05 -1.83
N PRO A 31 9.90 4.54 -1.25
CA PRO A 31 10.84 3.67 -0.56
C PRO A 31 10.11 2.90 0.54
N GLU A 32 10.25 1.58 0.54
CA GLU A 32 9.68 0.76 1.61
C GLU A 32 10.29 1.21 2.95
N PRO A 33 9.46 1.56 3.94
CA PRO A 33 9.94 2.05 5.22
C PRO A 33 10.81 0.98 5.90
N LEU A 34 11.92 1.42 6.45
CA LEU A 34 12.79 0.58 7.26
C LEU A 34 12.29 0.57 8.70
N LEU A 35 12.32 -0.60 9.32
CA LEU A 35 11.92 -0.80 10.70
C LEU A 35 13.06 -0.38 11.62
N MET A 36 12.95 0.77 12.29
CA MET A 36 14.04 1.29 13.14
C MET A 36 13.80 1.02 14.62
N ASN A 37 12.53 0.96 15.03
CA ASN A 37 12.11 0.72 16.40
C ASN A 37 10.87 -0.20 16.43
N GLY A 38 10.53 -0.75 17.59
CA GLY A 38 9.39 -1.65 17.74
C GLY A 38 8.04 -0.99 17.44
N SER A 39 7.93 0.33 17.60
CA SER A 39 6.70 1.07 17.26
C SER A 39 6.45 1.11 15.74
N ASP A 40 7.51 1.12 14.93
CA ASP A 40 7.42 1.01 13.47
C ASP A 40 6.94 -0.38 13.04
N LEU A 41 7.28 -1.42 13.82
CA LEU A 41 6.88 -2.81 13.56
C LEU A 41 5.39 -3.06 13.85
N VAL A 42 4.77 -2.29 14.75
CA VAL A 42 3.33 -2.46 15.11
C VAL A 42 2.41 -2.40 13.89
N PRO A 43 2.41 -1.33 13.06
CA PRO A 43 1.54 -1.26 11.90
C PRO A 43 1.90 -2.29 10.82
N ALA A 44 3.18 -2.66 10.67
CA ALA A 44 3.61 -3.70 9.73
C ALA A 44 3.08 -5.09 10.15
N CYS A 45 3.22 -5.42 11.44
CA CYS A 45 2.70 -6.66 12.02
C CYS A 45 1.18 -6.77 11.85
N ARG A 46 0.45 -5.67 12.11
CA ARG A 46 -0.98 -5.61 11.90
C ARG A 46 -1.36 -5.91 10.44
N ARG A 47 -0.70 -5.27 9.46
CA ARG A 47 -0.96 -5.50 8.03
C ARG A 47 -0.65 -6.94 7.62
N ALA A 48 0.41 -7.53 8.14
CA ALA A 48 0.76 -8.92 7.88
C ALA A 48 -0.33 -9.88 8.40
N ALA A 49 -0.78 -9.67 9.64
CA ALA A 49 -1.87 -10.44 10.23
C ALA A 49 -3.20 -10.23 9.48
N GLU A 50 -3.49 -8.99 9.10
CA GLU A 50 -4.67 -8.65 8.29
C GLU A 50 -4.66 -9.39 6.96
N THR A 51 -3.54 -9.35 6.25
CA THR A 51 -3.37 -10.04 4.97
C THR A 51 -3.53 -11.55 5.11
N HIS A 52 -2.94 -12.14 6.16
CA HIS A 52 -3.03 -13.57 6.42
C HIS A 52 -4.47 -14.06 6.62
N TYR A 53 -5.25 -13.35 7.43
CA TYR A 53 -6.63 -13.73 7.73
C TYR A 53 -7.62 -13.31 6.64
N LEU A 54 -7.38 -12.20 5.94
CA LEU A 54 -8.17 -11.82 4.76
C LEU A 54 -8.03 -12.84 3.64
N ALA A 55 -6.83 -13.40 3.44
CA ALA A 55 -6.61 -14.48 2.47
C ALA A 55 -7.41 -15.76 2.81
N GLN A 56 -7.79 -15.94 4.07
CA GLN A 56 -8.62 -17.05 4.54
C GLN A 56 -10.13 -16.71 4.57
N GLY A 57 -10.50 -15.49 4.19
CA GLY A 57 -11.89 -15.00 4.28
C GLY A 57 -12.36 -14.71 5.71
N ALA A 58 -11.44 -14.58 6.67
CA ALA A 58 -11.77 -14.27 8.05
C ALA A 58 -12.00 -12.76 8.25
N SER A 59 -12.96 -12.41 9.11
CA SER A 59 -13.14 -11.02 9.55
C SER A 59 -12.28 -10.74 10.78
N ILE A 60 -11.65 -9.56 10.80
CA ILE A 60 -10.62 -9.20 11.76
C ILE A 60 -11.02 -7.89 12.45
N TYR A 61 -10.98 -7.88 13.77
CA TYR A 61 -11.33 -6.72 14.57
C TYR A 61 -10.61 -6.73 15.93
N ASN A 62 -10.71 -5.62 16.67
CA ASN A 62 -10.14 -5.46 18.01
C ASN A 62 -8.63 -5.75 18.09
N TRP A 63 -7.86 -5.26 17.12
CA TRP A 63 -6.40 -5.30 17.18
C TRP A 63 -5.88 -4.51 18.38
N THR A 64 -5.08 -5.16 19.22
CA THR A 64 -4.31 -4.56 20.30
C THR A 64 -2.87 -5.07 20.21
N ALA A 65 -1.90 -4.22 20.56
CA ALA A 65 -0.49 -4.63 20.50
C ALA A 65 0.34 -3.91 21.56
N SER A 66 1.36 -4.62 22.03
CA SER A 66 2.50 -4.06 22.74
C SER A 66 3.77 -4.32 21.94
N TYR A 67 4.75 -3.44 22.05
CA TYR A 67 6.04 -3.60 21.39
C TYR A 67 7.16 -3.45 22.40
N HIS A 68 8.29 -4.08 22.10
CA HIS A 68 9.52 -3.92 22.87
C HIS A 68 10.74 -4.15 21.98
N ASP A 69 11.83 -3.50 22.36
CA ASP A 69 13.11 -3.57 21.66
C ASP A 69 14.11 -4.31 22.56
N ARG A 70 14.88 -5.24 21.98
CA ARG A 70 15.95 -5.97 22.68
C ARG A 70 17.18 -6.08 21.79
N GLY A 71 18.22 -5.30 22.11
CA GLY A 71 19.41 -5.21 21.27
C GLY A 71 19.05 -4.66 19.88
N ASP A 72 19.31 -5.46 18.85
CA ASP A 72 18.91 -5.18 17.46
C ASP A 72 17.58 -5.84 17.07
N GLY A 73 16.97 -6.61 17.97
CA GLY A 73 15.66 -7.22 17.75
C GLY A 73 14.52 -6.26 18.10
N LEU A 74 13.55 -6.18 17.21
CA LEU A 74 12.28 -5.50 17.37
C LEU A 74 11.19 -6.56 17.52
N TYR A 75 10.33 -6.41 18.53
CA TYR A 75 9.30 -7.39 18.85
C TYR A 75 7.95 -6.72 19.05
N VAL A 76 6.90 -7.35 18.52
CA VAL A 76 5.50 -6.95 18.71
C VAL A 76 4.70 -8.16 19.15
N ASP A 77 4.01 -7.99 20.27
CA ASP A 77 3.03 -8.93 20.79
C ASP A 77 1.64 -8.33 20.54
N GLY A 78 0.98 -8.85 19.52
CA GLY A 78 -0.35 -8.46 19.07
C GLY A 78 -1.41 -9.45 19.51
N ARG A 79 -2.64 -8.97 19.61
CA ARG A 79 -3.83 -9.79 19.82
C ARG A 79 -4.98 -9.22 19.02
N LEU A 80 -5.68 -10.10 18.31
CA LEU A 80 -6.81 -9.75 17.46
C LEU A 80 -7.95 -10.74 17.64
N ARG A 81 -9.14 -10.35 17.15
CA ARG A 81 -10.25 -11.27 16.97
C ARG A 81 -10.34 -11.67 15.50
N ALA A 82 -10.32 -12.97 15.24
CA ALA A 82 -10.54 -13.56 13.92
C ALA A 82 -11.68 -14.58 14.00
N ASN A 83 -12.74 -14.38 13.22
CA ASN A 83 -13.92 -15.27 13.20
C ASN A 83 -14.51 -15.59 14.60
N GLY A 84 -14.48 -14.61 15.51
CA GLY A 84 -14.97 -14.76 16.89
C GLY A 84 -13.92 -15.23 17.90
N ASN A 85 -12.82 -15.83 17.45
CA ASN A 85 -11.75 -16.35 18.31
C ASN A 85 -10.72 -15.28 18.63
N THR A 86 -10.10 -15.38 19.81
CA THR A 86 -8.94 -14.56 20.17
C THR A 86 -7.67 -15.23 19.66
N VAL A 87 -6.86 -14.48 18.94
CA VAL A 87 -5.60 -14.96 18.37
C VAL A 87 -4.46 -14.08 18.86
N SER A 88 -3.37 -14.70 19.28
CA SER A 88 -2.13 -14.00 19.60
C SER A 88 -1.21 -13.99 18.36
N VAL A 89 -0.63 -12.84 18.06
CA VAL A 89 0.27 -12.65 16.92
C VAL A 89 1.58 -12.11 17.44
N HIS A 90 2.68 -12.79 17.15
CA HIS A 90 4.02 -12.37 17.52
C HIS A 90 4.80 -12.02 16.26
N CYS A 91 5.20 -10.76 16.13
CA CYS A 91 6.07 -10.33 15.05
C CYS A 91 7.45 -10.00 15.57
N SER A 92 8.47 -10.35 14.80
CA SER A 92 9.85 -9.98 15.07
C SER A 92 10.56 -9.52 13.80
N ALA A 93 11.46 -8.57 13.95
CA ALA A 93 12.32 -8.07 12.89
C ALA A 93 13.66 -7.59 13.45
N THR A 94 14.68 -7.54 12.61
CA THR A 94 15.95 -6.87 12.97
C THR A 94 15.83 -5.38 12.67
N ARG A 95 16.46 -4.53 13.47
CA ARG A 95 16.59 -3.10 13.18
C ARG A 95 17.21 -2.87 11.80
N GLY A 96 16.58 -2.00 11.01
CA GLY A 96 16.94 -1.73 9.63
C GLY A 96 16.39 -2.75 8.62
N ALA A 97 15.65 -3.78 9.06
CA ALA A 97 14.94 -4.68 8.16
C ALA A 97 13.78 -3.97 7.46
N ARG A 98 13.35 -4.53 6.34
CA ARG A 98 12.15 -4.08 5.62
C ARG A 98 10.91 -4.78 6.18
N GLU A 99 9.74 -4.21 5.93
CA GLU A 99 8.48 -4.81 6.38
C GLU A 99 8.30 -6.23 5.84
N ARG A 100 8.66 -6.49 4.57
CA ARG A 100 8.57 -7.84 3.99
C ARG A 100 9.48 -8.90 4.64
N ASP A 101 10.50 -8.47 5.36
CA ASP A 101 11.49 -9.36 6.01
C ASP A 101 11.08 -9.68 7.46
N LEU A 102 9.93 -9.18 7.93
CA LEU A 102 9.41 -9.49 9.26
C LEU A 102 9.03 -10.98 9.35
N ILE A 103 9.22 -11.55 10.54
CA ILE A 103 8.80 -12.90 10.86
C ILE A 103 7.55 -12.79 11.72
N MET A 104 6.44 -13.34 11.24
CA MET A 104 5.17 -13.40 11.95
C MET A 104 4.86 -14.83 12.37
N ASN A 105 4.63 -15.03 13.67
CA ASN A 105 4.12 -16.26 14.25
C ASN A 105 2.72 -16.00 14.79
N ILE A 106 1.81 -16.92 14.52
CA ILE A 106 0.42 -16.84 14.98
C ILE A 106 0.19 -18.00 15.94
N ASP A 107 -0.28 -17.69 17.13
CA ASP A 107 -0.70 -18.66 18.12
C ASP A 107 -2.23 -18.61 18.24
N GLU A 108 -2.86 -19.65 17.69
CA GLU A 108 -4.31 -19.85 17.73
C GLU A 108 -4.80 -20.47 19.04
N THR A 109 -3.89 -20.81 19.96
CA THR A 109 -4.24 -21.41 21.26
C THR A 109 -4.60 -20.40 22.34
N GLY A 110 -4.96 -19.17 21.96
CA GLY A 110 -5.37 -18.09 22.86
C GLY A 110 -6.54 -18.48 23.77
N GLY A 111 -6.22 -19.08 24.91
CA GLY A 111 -7.14 -19.50 25.97
C GLY A 111 -7.84 -18.32 26.65
#